data_AF-A0ABD6EG02-F1
#
_entry.id   AF-A0ABD6EG02-F1
#
_cell.length_a   1.000
_cell.length_b   1.000
_cell.length_c   1.000
_cell.angle_alpha   90.00
_cell.angle_beta   90.00
_cell.angle_gamma   90.00
#
_symmetry.space_group_name_H-M   'P 1'
#
loop_
_entity.id
_entity.type
_entity.pdbx_description
1 polymer ?
#
loop_
_entity_poly.entity_id
_entity_poly.type
_entity_poly.pdbx_seq_one_letter_code
_entity_poly.pdbx_strand_id
1 'polypeptide(L)'
;MEVTGIEGNYRMTCERVLQMLRSNKESLLAVLEAFVYDPLINWRLTEGARDVSVTSKRAPPESQQKDGQTDTKAEVSLKRIRHKLSGRDFQPNVEYSVPEQVSRLIDQATLPENLCQCYIGWCPFW
;
A
#
# COMPACT_ATOMS: atom_id res chain seq x y z
N MET A 1 -21.97 -10.30 -11.13
CA MET A 1 -22.35 -8.93 -10.73
C MET A 1 -23.82 -8.75 -11.01
N GLU A 2 -24.48 -7.94 -10.20
CA GLU A 2 -25.83 -7.44 -10.50
C GLU A 2 -25.84 -6.60 -11.78
N VAL A 3 -27.03 -6.34 -12.32
CA VAL A 3 -27.20 -5.61 -13.60
C VAL A 3 -26.63 -4.17 -13.52
N THR A 4 -26.50 -3.62 -12.32
CA THR A 4 -25.89 -2.31 -12.06
C THR A 4 -24.35 -2.34 -11.96
N GLY A 5 -23.74 -3.52 -12.15
CA GLY A 5 -22.29 -3.70 -12.23
C GLY A 5 -21.60 -3.48 -10.87
N ILE A 6 -20.75 -2.46 -10.81
CA ILE A 6 -20.01 -2.04 -9.61
C ILE A 6 -20.82 -1.06 -8.74
N GLU A 7 -21.84 -0.42 -9.33
CA GLU A 7 -22.72 0.53 -8.65
C GLU A 7 -23.87 -0.21 -7.96
N GLY A 8 -23.66 -0.63 -6.72
CA GLY A 8 -24.68 -1.25 -5.88
C GLY A 8 -24.08 -2.05 -4.72
N ASN A 9 -24.40 -3.34 -4.62
CA ASN A 9 -23.91 -4.24 -3.57
C ASN A 9 -22.39 -4.22 -3.43
N TYR A 10 -21.65 -4.15 -4.54
CA TYR A 10 -20.19 -4.07 -4.50
C TYR A 10 -19.74 -2.79 -3.77
N ARG A 11 -20.14 -1.61 -4.27
CA ARG A 11 -19.82 -0.31 -3.66
C ARG A 11 -20.25 -0.24 -2.19
N MET A 12 -21.49 -0.61 -1.89
CA MET A 12 -22.03 -0.61 -0.52
C MET A 12 -21.21 -1.49 0.43
N THR A 13 -20.76 -2.65 -0.06
CA THR A 13 -19.93 -3.56 0.74
C THR A 13 -18.53 -2.97 0.94
N CYS A 14 -17.93 -2.40 -0.10
CA CYS A 14 -16.63 -1.72 -0.01
C CYS A 14 -16.66 -0.58 1.02
N GLU A 15 -17.70 0.26 1.00
CA GLU A 15 -17.87 1.36 1.96
C GLU A 15 -18.00 0.86 3.39
N ARG A 16 -18.84 -0.15 3.63
CA ARG A 16 -19.01 -0.74 4.97
C ARG A 16 -17.73 -1.37 5.50
N VAL A 17 -17.03 -2.13 4.67
CA VAL A 17 -15.75 -2.76 5.05
C VAL A 17 -14.72 -1.69 5.35
N LEU A 18 -14.57 -0.69 4.47
CA LEU A 18 -13.60 0.38 4.67
C LEU A 18 -13.91 1.20 5.93
N GLN A 19 -15.19 1.48 6.20
CA GLN A 19 -15.61 2.13 7.43
C GLN A 19 -15.25 1.31 8.68
N MET A 20 -15.49 0.00 8.66
CA MET A 20 -15.11 -0.89 9.77
C MET A 20 -13.58 -0.92 9.99
N LEU A 21 -12.80 -0.97 8.90
CA LEU A 21 -11.34 -0.92 8.97
C LEU A 21 -10.83 0.42 9.53
N ARG A 22 -11.43 1.54 9.15
CA ARG A 22 -11.07 2.87 9.68
C ARG A 22 -11.46 3.03 11.15
N SER A 23 -12.63 2.54 11.55
CA SER A 23 -13.10 2.58 12.95
C SER A 23 -12.19 1.77 13.89
N ASN A 24 -11.65 0.65 13.41
CA ASN A 24 -10.77 -0.23 14.19
C ASN A 24 -9.28 -0.10 13.78
N LYS A 25 -8.87 1.05 13.24
CA LYS A 25 -7.52 1.23 12.69
C LYS A 25 -6.40 0.97 13.70
N GLU A 26 -6.59 1.33 14.97
CA GLU A 26 -5.58 1.16 16.03
C GLU A 26 -5.32 -0.32 16.31
N SER A 27 -6.38 -1.15 16.31
CA SER A 27 -6.24 -2.61 16.48
C SER A 27 -5.48 -3.24 15.32
N LEU A 28 -5.75 -2.79 14.08
CA LEU A 28 -5.04 -3.27 12.89
C LEU A 28 -3.57 -2.84 12.89
N LEU A 29 -3.30 -1.58 13.23
CA LEU A 29 -1.93 -1.06 13.32
C LEU A 29 -1.15 -1.78 14.41
N ALA A 30 -1.72 -2.01 15.59
CA ALA A 30 -1.04 -2.73 16.67
C ALA A 30 -0.58 -4.14 16.25
N VAL A 31 -1.43 -4.89 15.53
CA VAL A 31 -1.06 -6.21 15.00
C VAL A 31 0.05 -6.11 13.95
N LEU A 32 -0.02 -5.10 13.06
CA LEU A 32 0.98 -4.91 12.01
C LEU A 32 2.33 -4.38 12.55
N GLU A 33 2.31 -3.54 13.57
CA GLU A 33 3.50 -3.04 14.27
C GLU A 33 4.26 -4.21 14.91
N ALA A 34 3.57 -5.18 15.49
CA ALA A 34 4.20 -6.38 16.03
C ALA A 34 5.02 -7.16 14.98
N PHE A 35 4.52 -7.26 13.74
CA PHE A 35 5.26 -7.91 12.64
C PHE A 35 6.42 -7.08 12.09
N VAL A 36 6.33 -5.75 12.17
CA VAL A 36 7.41 -4.83 11.74
C VAL A 36 8.58 -4.90 12.72
N TYR A 37 8.29 -4.96 14.02
CA TYR A 37 9.29 -5.01 15.07
C TYR A 37 9.74 -6.44 15.43
N ASP A 38 9.28 -7.46 14.70
CA ASP A 38 9.77 -8.84 14.84
C ASP A 38 11.17 -8.98 14.20
N PRO A 39 12.22 -9.29 14.98
CA PRO A 39 13.59 -9.42 14.49
C PRO A 39 13.77 -10.51 13.42
N LEU A 40 12.86 -11.49 13.32
CA LEU A 40 12.92 -12.59 12.36
C LEU A 40 12.19 -12.32 11.03
N ILE A 41 11.49 -11.19 10.86
CA ILE A 41 10.78 -10.88 9.60
C ILE A 41 11.56 -9.87 8.75
N ASN A 42 12.42 -9.07 9.40
CA ASN A 42 13.15 -7.97 8.77
C ASN A 42 14.13 -8.43 7.65
N TRP A 43 14.54 -9.70 7.64
CA TRP A 43 15.40 -10.25 6.57
C TRP A 43 14.66 -10.50 5.25
N ARG A 44 13.35 -10.72 5.25
CA ARG A 44 12.60 -10.97 4.00
C ARG A 44 12.35 -9.68 3.21
N LEU A 45 12.20 -8.56 3.91
CA LEU A 45 11.94 -7.24 3.32
C LEU A 45 13.20 -6.64 2.66
N THR A 46 14.40 -7.04 3.10
CA THR A 46 15.67 -6.62 2.50
C THR A 46 15.98 -7.35 1.19
N GLU A 47 15.49 -8.58 0.99
CA GLU A 47 15.75 -9.38 -0.23
C GLU A 47 15.04 -8.86 -1.49
N GLY A 48 13.84 -8.28 -1.35
CA GLY A 48 13.12 -7.66 -2.48
C GLY A 48 13.78 -6.40 -3.06
N ALA A 49 14.95 -5.98 -2.54
CA ALA A 49 15.76 -4.90 -3.09
C ALA A 49 16.74 -5.35 -4.19
N ARG A 50 17.04 -6.65 -4.28
CA ARG A 50 18.15 -7.14 -5.11
C ARG A 50 17.85 -7.20 -6.61
N ASP A 51 16.59 -7.09 -7.02
CA ASP A 51 16.19 -7.28 -8.43
C ASP A 51 16.20 -6.00 -9.29
N VAL A 52 16.58 -4.84 -8.74
CA VAL A 52 16.56 -3.55 -9.49
C VAL A 52 17.95 -2.89 -9.61
N SER A 53 19.02 -3.49 -9.05
CA SER A 53 20.35 -2.88 -9.06
C SER A 53 21.35 -3.60 -9.96
N VAL A 54 21.02 -3.80 -11.24
CA VAL A 54 22.00 -4.19 -12.28
C VAL A 54 22.10 -3.09 -13.35
N THR A 55 22.32 -1.84 -12.93
CA THR A 55 22.95 -0.79 -13.75
C THR A 55 23.25 0.44 -12.90
N SER A 56 24.40 0.46 -12.21
CA SER A 56 25.31 1.62 -12.17
C SER A 56 26.54 1.29 -11.33
N LYS A 57 27.64 1.94 -11.66
CA LYS A 57 29.02 1.53 -11.41
C LYS A 57 29.54 1.94 -10.00
N ARG A 58 30.54 1.15 -9.54
CA ARG A 58 31.48 1.31 -8.40
C ARG A 58 31.86 2.75 -7.98
N ALA A 59 31.98 2.96 -6.64
CA ALA A 59 33.21 3.42 -5.96
C ALA A 59 33.15 3.17 -4.41
N PRO A 60 34.29 3.00 -3.68
CA PRO A 60 34.37 2.51 -2.29
C PRO A 60 34.87 3.58 -1.27
N PRO A 61 35.33 3.22 -0.05
CA PRO A 61 34.57 3.23 1.21
C PRO A 61 35.03 4.34 2.18
N GLU A 62 34.11 5.07 2.82
CA GLU A 62 34.46 5.88 3.99
C GLU A 62 33.43 5.76 5.12
N SER A 63 33.99 5.42 6.28
CA SER A 63 33.36 5.28 7.58
C SER A 63 32.71 6.58 8.04
N GLN A 64 31.39 6.57 8.15
CA GLN A 64 30.67 7.38 9.12
C GLN A 64 29.67 6.47 9.84
N GLN A 65 30.02 6.12 11.08
CA GLN A 65 29.05 5.81 12.11
C GLN A 65 28.06 6.97 12.16
N LYS A 66 26.86 6.74 11.62
CA LYS A 66 25.68 7.48 12.02
C LYS A 66 24.81 6.50 12.78
N ASP A 67 24.57 6.79 14.05
CA ASP A 67 23.31 6.43 14.71
C ASP A 67 22.19 6.98 13.82
N GLY A 68 21.78 6.18 12.85
CA GLY A 68 21.11 6.63 11.65
C GLY A 68 20.04 5.62 11.31
N GLN A 69 18.97 5.67 12.11
CA GLN A 69 17.66 5.10 11.89
C GLN A 69 17.40 4.86 10.40
N THR A 70 17.78 3.69 9.90
CA THR A 70 17.40 3.24 8.58
C THR A 70 15.92 2.96 8.71
N ASP A 71 15.10 3.96 8.35
CA ASP A 71 13.65 3.82 8.17
C ASP A 71 13.47 2.53 7.35
N THR A 72 13.11 1.45 8.05
CA THR A 72 13.13 0.13 7.44
C THR A 72 12.04 0.12 6.37
N LYS A 73 12.20 -0.65 5.29
CA LYS A 73 11.11 -0.82 4.30
C LYS A 73 9.78 -1.23 4.98
N ALA A 74 9.89 -1.91 6.12
CA ALA A 74 8.79 -2.25 7.01
C ALA A 74 8.07 -1.01 7.57
N GLU A 75 8.80 -0.04 8.14
CA GLU A 75 8.26 1.22 8.65
C GLU A 75 7.63 2.08 7.55
N VAL A 76 8.24 2.14 6.36
CA VAL A 76 7.65 2.83 5.20
C VAL A 76 6.31 2.19 4.80
N SER A 77 6.25 0.85 4.81
CA SER A 77 5.02 0.11 4.51
C SER A 77 3.94 0.37 5.57
N LEU A 78 4.31 0.42 6.84
CA LEU A 78 3.40 0.72 7.95
C LEU A 78 2.88 2.15 7.89
N LYS A 79 3.76 3.12 7.62
CA LYS A 79 3.37 4.51 7.32
C LYS A 79 2.35 4.54 6.18
N ARG A 80 2.58 3.81 5.09
CA ARG A 80 1.64 3.75 3.96
C ARG A 80 0.29 3.15 4.35
N ILE A 81 0.26 2.08 5.13
CA ILE A 81 -0.98 1.46 5.62
C ILE A 81 -1.76 2.44 6.50
N ARG A 82 -1.07 3.19 7.37
CA ARG A 82 -1.68 4.24 8.18
C ARG A 82 -2.37 5.31 7.31
N HIS A 83 -1.74 5.73 6.21
CA HIS A 83 -2.34 6.68 5.27
C HIS A 83 -3.59 6.11 4.57
N LYS A 84 -3.59 4.81 4.23
CA LYS A 84 -4.77 4.12 3.66
C LYS A 84 -5.95 4.10 4.63
N LEU A 85 -5.68 3.83 5.91
CA LEU A 85 -6.70 3.78 6.96
C LEU A 85 -7.16 5.16 7.45
N SER A 86 -6.39 6.23 7.17
CA SER A 86 -6.81 7.61 7.47
C SER A 86 -7.46 8.33 6.30
N GLY A 87 -7.46 7.74 5.10
CA GLY A 87 -7.96 8.41 3.90
C GLY A 87 -7.03 9.46 3.33
N ARG A 88 -5.72 9.36 3.58
CA ARG A 88 -4.68 10.27 3.07
C ARG A 88 -3.74 9.57 2.07
N ASP A 89 -4.22 8.53 1.41
CA ASP A 89 -3.45 7.66 0.52
C ASP A 89 -3.18 8.25 -0.86
N PHE A 90 -4.13 9.03 -1.39
CA PHE A 90 -3.95 9.71 -2.68
C PHE A 90 -3.16 11.01 -2.55
N GLN A 91 -3.47 11.80 -1.53
CA GLN A 91 -2.81 13.07 -1.24
C GLN A 91 -2.58 13.19 0.27
N PRO A 92 -1.33 13.44 0.72
CA PRO A 92 -1.01 13.46 2.15
C PRO A 92 -1.69 14.61 2.92
N ASN A 93 -2.08 15.67 2.20
CA ASN A 93 -2.66 16.89 2.78
C ASN A 93 -4.20 16.89 2.81
N VAL A 94 -4.85 15.90 2.19
CA VAL A 94 -6.31 15.85 2.06
C VAL A 94 -6.82 14.57 2.70
N GLU A 95 -7.78 14.69 3.61
CA GLU A 95 -8.50 13.54 4.17
C GLU A 95 -9.77 13.29 3.36
N TYR A 96 -9.82 12.13 2.71
CA TYR A 96 -11.00 11.70 1.97
C TYR A 96 -11.99 10.99 2.87
N SER A 97 -13.28 11.26 2.66
CA SER A 97 -14.35 10.47 3.26
C SER A 97 -14.32 9.03 2.75
N VAL A 98 -15.02 8.12 3.42
CA VAL A 98 -15.11 6.72 3.00
C VAL A 98 -15.69 6.57 1.58
N PRO A 99 -16.83 7.21 1.23
CA PRO A 99 -17.39 7.10 -0.12
C PRO A 99 -16.47 7.67 -1.21
N GLU A 100 -15.77 8.78 -0.93
CA GLU A 100 -14.82 9.37 -1.87
C GLU A 100 -13.58 8.50 -2.08
N GLN A 101 -13.03 7.93 -1.01
CA GLN A 101 -11.89 7.03 -1.11
C GLN A 101 -12.27 5.78 -1.92
N VAL A 102 -13.44 5.19 -1.65
CA VAL A 102 -13.95 4.04 -2.43
C VAL A 102 -14.12 4.41 -3.90
N SER A 103 -14.70 5.58 -4.20
CA SER A 103 -14.89 6.03 -5.58
C SER A 103 -13.56 6.14 -6.32
N ARG A 104 -12.55 6.78 -5.71
CA ARG A 104 -11.22 6.91 -6.31
C ARG A 104 -10.51 5.58 -6.51
N LEU A 105 -10.69 4.63 -5.58
CA LEU A 105 -10.14 3.27 -5.72
C LEU A 105 -10.79 2.52 -6.87
N ILE A 106 -12.11 2.65 -7.03
CA ILE A 106 -12.86 2.07 -8.15
C ILE A 106 -12.43 2.69 -9.47
N ASP A 107 -12.27 4.02 -9.53
CA ASP A 107 -11.80 4.71 -10.72
C ASP A 107 -10.41 4.19 -11.10
N GLN A 108 -9.47 4.12 -10.15
CA GLN A 108 -8.13 3.58 -10.43
C GLN A 108 -8.14 2.12 -10.90
N ALA A 109 -9.02 1.29 -10.37
CA ALA A 109 -9.13 -0.13 -10.74
C ALA A 109 -9.77 -0.32 -12.13
N THR A 110 -10.55 0.66 -12.61
CA THR A 110 -11.26 0.60 -13.89
C THR A 110 -10.56 1.40 -15.00
N LEU A 111 -9.54 2.19 -14.67
CA LEU A 111 -8.77 2.98 -15.63
C LEU A 111 -8.04 2.06 -16.63
N PRO A 112 -8.32 2.18 -17.95
CA PRO A 112 -7.67 1.37 -18.98
C PRO A 112 -6.14 1.54 -19.01
N GLU A 113 -5.66 2.74 -18.66
CA GLU A 113 -4.23 3.06 -18.59
C GLU A 113 -3.49 2.28 -17.50
N ASN A 114 -4.17 1.96 -16.39
CA ASN A 114 -3.62 1.12 -15.34
C ASN A 114 -3.68 -0.36 -15.73
N LEU A 115 -4.81 -0.77 -16.32
CA LEU A 115 -5.05 -2.14 -16.74
C LEU A 115 -4.09 -2.59 -17.86
N CYS A 116 -3.80 -1.71 -18.82
CA CYS A 116 -2.91 -2.04 -19.94
C CYS A 116 -1.43 -2.17 -19.53
N GLN A 117 -1.05 -1.63 -18.36
CA GLN A 117 0.29 -1.76 -17.80
C GLN A 117 0.46 -3.06 -16.99
N CYS A 118 -0.62 -3.78 -16.68
CA CYS A 118 -0.53 -5.06 -16.00
C CYS A 118 0.23 -6.08 -16.86
N TYR A 119 1.01 -6.94 -16.19
CA TYR A 119 1.67 -8.07 -16.85
C TYR A 119 0.62 -8.96 -17.54
N ILE A 120 0.91 -9.41 -18.77
CA ILE A 120 -0.06 -10.13 -19.62
C ILE A 120 -0.68 -11.35 -18.94
N GLY A 121 0.06 -12.04 -18.06
CA GLY A 121 -0.44 -13.20 -17.31
C GLY A 121 -1.48 -12.87 -16.22
N TRP A 122 -1.72 -11.59 -15.92
CA TRP A 122 -2.84 -11.15 -15.08
C TRP A 122 -4.17 -11.08 -15.82
N CYS A 123 -4.16 -11.20 -17.16
CA CYS A 123 -5.35 -11.11 -18.01
C CYS A 123 -6.22 -9.87 -17.72
N PRO A 124 -5.73 -8.63 -17.89
CA PRO A 124 -6.44 -7.40 -17.55
C PRO A 124 -7.66 -7.08 -18.45
N PHE A 125 -7.96 -7.95 -19.40
CA PHE A 125 -8.99 -7.80 -20.42
C PHE A 125 -10.25 -8.65 -20.13
N TRP A 126 -10.32 -9.30 -18.97
CA TRP A 126 -11.42 -10.15 -18.52
C TRP A 126 -12.17 -9.57 -17.33
#